data_AF-A0A5Q4G1H6-F1
#
_entry.id   AF-A0A5Q4G1H6-F1
#
_cell.length_a   1.000
_cell.length_b   1.000
_cell.length_c   1.000
_cell.angle_alpha   90.00
_cell.angle_beta   90.00
_cell.angle_gamma   90.00
#
_symmetry.space_group_name_H-M   'P 1'
#
loop_
_entity.id
_entity.type
_entity.pdbx_description
1 polymer ?
#
loop_
_entity_poly.entity_id
_entity_poly.type
_entity_poly.pdbx_seq_one_letter_code
_entity_poly.pdbx_strand_id
1 'polypeptide(L)'
;MPAARITITLPESLLERLDRTETNRSRFIAEAVERELERRRREAPRRSLEAPHAETSETSELGLEAYRDALDAADVPLVDRAEGVAVAWRHGFGWREANDA
;
A
#
# COMPACT_ATOMS: atom_id res chain seq x y z
N MET A 1 -19.03 -12.10 14.83
CA MET A 1 -17.72 -11.73 15.41
C MET A 1 -17.93 -11.50 16.91
N PRO A 2 -17.11 -12.08 17.80
CA PRO A 2 -17.20 -11.79 19.24
C PRO A 2 -16.84 -10.33 19.52
N ALA A 3 -17.57 -9.68 20.42
CA ALA A 3 -17.31 -8.30 20.82
C ALA A 3 -16.34 -8.26 22.02
N ALA A 4 -15.24 -7.51 21.89
CA ALA A 4 -14.32 -7.22 22.98
C ALA A 4 -14.63 -5.83 23.57
N ARG A 5 -14.62 -5.70 24.90
CA ARG A 5 -14.86 -4.42 25.58
C ARG A 5 -13.53 -3.75 25.92
N ILE A 6 -13.41 -2.48 25.55
CA ILE A 6 -12.25 -1.64 25.85
C ILE A 6 -12.67 -0.45 26.73
N THR A 7 -11.77 -0.01 27.61
CA THR A 7 -11.92 1.24 28.37
C THR A 7 -10.84 2.19 27.91
N ILE A 8 -11.23 3.40 27.52
CA ILE A 8 -10.32 4.43 27.01
C ILE A 8 -10.52 5.73 27.79
N THR A 9 -9.45 6.48 27.94
CA THR A 9 -9.50 7.84 28.51
C THR A 9 -9.49 8.82 27.35
N LEU A 10 -10.48 9.71 27.31
CA LEU A 10 -10.60 10.77 26.30
C LEU A 10 -10.74 12.13 27.00
N PRO A 11 -10.31 13.22 26.36
CA PRO A 11 -10.56 14.57 26.87
C PRO A 11 -12.07 14.80 27.05
N GLU A 12 -12.46 15.41 28.17
CA GLU A 12 -13.86 15.66 28.51
C GLU A 12 -14.57 16.46 27.40
N SER A 13 -13.92 17.51 26.88
CA SER A 13 -14.43 18.31 25.76
C SER A 13 -14.71 17.50 24.49
N LEU A 14 -14.00 16.39 24.26
CA LEU A 14 -14.23 15.51 23.13
C LEU A 14 -15.43 14.60 23.38
N LEU A 15 -15.57 14.09 24.61
CA LEU A 15 -16.71 13.28 25.03
C LEU A 15 -18.02 14.08 24.95
N GLU A 16 -18.02 15.33 25.42
CA GLU A 16 -19.19 16.21 25.32
C GLU A 16 -19.62 16.44 23.87
N ARG A 17 -18.66 16.63 22.97
CA ARG A 17 -18.93 16.79 21.55
C ARG A 17 -19.50 15.52 20.94
N LEU A 18 -18.93 14.36 21.28
CA LEU A 18 -19.42 13.06 20.83
C LEU A 18 -20.88 12.86 21.28
N ASP A 19 -21.17 13.11 22.54
CA ASP A 19 -22.49 12.94 23.14
C ASP A 19 -23.54 13.87 22.55
N ARG A 20 -23.15 15.08 22.15
CA ARG A 20 -24.05 16.02 21.48
C ARG A 20 -24.41 15.57 20.07
N THR A 21 -23.51 14.90 19.37
CA THR A 21 -23.70 14.52 17.95
C THR A 21 -24.31 13.14 17.80
N GLU A 22 -23.97 12.18 18.66
CA GLU A 22 -24.30 10.78 18.45
C GLU A 22 -24.73 10.07 19.73
N THR A 23 -25.90 9.44 19.68
CA THR A 23 -26.45 8.68 20.81
C THR A 23 -25.70 7.36 21.03
N ASN A 24 -25.16 6.74 19.97
CA ASN A 24 -24.42 5.48 20.07
C ASN A 24 -22.90 5.69 19.91
N ARG A 25 -22.23 5.97 21.03
CA ARG A 25 -20.77 6.15 21.11
C ARG A 25 -19.99 4.98 20.51
N SER A 26 -20.38 3.75 20.82
CA SER A 26 -19.66 2.56 20.38
C SER A 26 -19.67 2.42 18.87
N ARG A 27 -20.83 2.66 18.24
CA ARG A 27 -20.96 2.66 16.77
C ARG A 27 -20.09 3.74 16.15
N PHE A 28 -20.15 4.96 16.68
CA PHE A 28 -19.34 6.07 16.16
C PHE A 28 -17.84 5.78 16.22
N ILE A 29 -17.36 5.28 17.36
CA ILE A 29 -15.95 4.97 17.55
C ILE A 29 -15.54 3.85 16.59
N ALA A 30 -16.37 2.81 16.42
CA ALA A 30 -16.09 1.73 15.48
C ALA A 30 -15.96 2.27 14.04
N GLU A 31 -16.94 3.04 13.57
CA GLU A 31 -16.90 3.63 12.22
C GLU A 31 -15.71 4.59 12.04
N ALA A 32 -15.40 5.40 13.06
CA ALA A 32 -14.26 6.32 13.01
C ALA A 32 -12.92 5.57 12.93
N VAL A 33 -12.77 4.49 13.69
CA VAL A 33 -11.57 3.63 13.65
C VAL A 33 -11.45 2.92 12.32
N GLU A 34 -12.54 2.36 11.77
CA GLU A 34 -12.53 1.73 10.44
C GLU A 34 -12.10 2.70 9.35
N ARG A 35 -12.66 3.93 9.35
CA ARG A 35 -12.29 4.98 8.39
C ARG A 35 -10.82 5.37 8.52
N GLU A 36 -10.31 5.52 9.74
CA GLU A 36 -8.91 5.88 9.97
C GLU A 36 -7.95 4.75 9.58
N LEU A 37 -8.30 3.49 9.86
CA LEU A 37 -7.50 2.34 9.43
C LEU A 37 -7.43 2.25 7.91
N GLU A 38 -8.55 2.43 7.23
CA GLU A 38 -8.61 2.44 5.77
C GLU A 38 -7.81 3.61 5.18
N ARG A 39 -7.90 4.81 5.76
CA ARG A 39 -7.07 5.96 5.37
C ARG A 39 -5.58 5.63 5.51
N ARG A 40 -5.17 5.08 6.65
CA ARG A 40 -3.76 4.71 6.89
C ARG A 40 -3.28 3.60 5.97
N ARG A 41 -4.15 2.64 5.63
CA ARG A 41 -3.84 1.57 4.67
C ARG A 41 -3.56 2.15 3.30
N ARG A 42 -4.34 3.13 2.84
CA ARG A 42 -4.11 3.83 1.56
C ARG A 42 -2.83 4.67 1.57
N GLU A 43 -2.45 5.21 2.73
CA GLU A 43 -1.22 5.99 2.89
C GLU A 43 0.03 5.14 3.11
N ALA A 44 -0.12 3.88 3.53
CA ALA A 44 1.00 2.99 3.82
C ALA A 44 1.93 2.76 2.61
N PRO A 45 1.42 2.56 1.38
CA PRO A 45 2.26 2.50 0.18
C PRO A 45 3.09 3.77 -0.03
N ARG A 46 2.48 4.96 0.13
CA ARG A 46 3.22 6.23 -0.01
C ARG A 46 4.35 6.33 1.01
N ARG A 47 4.09 5.95 2.27
CA ARG A 47 5.11 5.90 3.32
C ARG A 47 6.21 4.87 3.03
N SER A 48 5.86 3.72 2.44
CA SER A 48 6.83 2.70 2.03
C SER A 48 7.70 3.16 0.86
N LEU A 49 7.14 3.92 -0.09
CA LEU A 49 7.92 4.54 -1.17
C LEU A 49 8.85 5.65 -0.67
N GLU A 50 8.43 6.41 0.34
CA GLU A 50 9.25 7.49 0.94
C GLU A 50 10.35 6.98 1.88
N ALA A 51 10.12 5.83 2.51
CA ALA A 51 11.09 5.14 3.37
C ALA A 51 11.10 3.65 3.00
N PRO A 52 11.83 3.27 1.94
CA PRO A 52 11.94 1.88 1.53
C PRO A 52 12.39 1.01 2.70
N HIS A 53 11.87 -0.22 2.78
CA HIS A 53 12.32 -1.14 3.81
C HIS A 53 13.82 -1.41 3.62
N ALA A 54 14.58 -1.45 4.73
CA ALA A 54 16.02 -1.67 4.67
C ALA A 54 16.38 -3.01 3.98
N GLU A 55 15.52 -4.02 4.12
CA GLU A 55 15.62 -5.30 3.41
C GLU A 55 15.53 -5.16 1.88
N THR A 56 14.93 -4.08 1.38
CA THR A 56 14.79 -3.80 -0.05
C THR A 56 15.95 -2.99 -0.60
N SER A 57 16.82 -2.41 0.24
CA SER A 57 17.95 -1.59 -0.20
C SER A 57 18.93 -2.41 -1.05
N GLU A 58 19.29 -3.63 -0.60
CA GLU A 58 20.21 -4.52 -1.32
C GLU A 58 19.68 -4.89 -2.71
N THR A 59 18.37 -5.12 -2.84
CA THR A 59 17.74 -5.48 -4.13
C THR A 59 17.43 -4.27 -5.00
N SER A 60 17.20 -3.09 -4.40
CA SER A 60 16.85 -1.88 -5.17
C SER A 60 17.98 -1.37 -6.07
N GLU A 61 19.22 -1.70 -5.69
CA GLU A 61 20.42 -1.37 -6.47
C GLU A 61 20.68 -2.41 -7.58
N LEU A 62 20.06 -3.59 -7.49
CA LEU A 62 20.16 -4.64 -8.50
C LEU A 62 19.24 -4.30 -9.69
N GLY A 63 19.86 -4.00 -10.83
CA GLY A 63 19.15 -3.80 -12.09
C GLY A 63 18.66 -5.09 -12.74
N LEU A 64 17.94 -4.95 -13.86
CA LEU A 64 17.40 -6.07 -14.64
C LEU A 64 18.47 -7.08 -15.09
N GLU A 65 19.71 -6.61 -15.31
CA GLU A 65 20.84 -7.45 -15.70
C GLU A 65 21.28 -8.40 -14.58
N ALA A 66 21.35 -7.91 -13.33
CA ALA A 66 21.68 -8.74 -12.18
C ALA A 66 20.58 -9.76 -11.88
N TYR A 67 19.32 -9.40 -12.12
CA TYR A 67 18.21 -10.36 -12.09
C TYR A 67 18.36 -11.46 -13.14
N ARG A 68 18.77 -11.11 -14.38
CA ARG A 68 19.01 -12.10 -15.44
C ARG A 68 20.14 -13.06 -15.08
N ASP A 69 21.24 -12.52 -14.57
CA ASP A 69 22.43 -13.33 -14.27
C ASP A 69 22.19 -14.27 -13.07
N ALA A 70 21.15 -14.01 -12.28
CA ALA A 70 20.68 -14.88 -11.20
C ALA A 70 19.66 -15.95 -11.64
N LEU A 71 19.23 -15.96 -12.91
CA LEU A 71 18.35 -17.01 -13.45
C LEU A 71 19.15 -18.29 -13.69
N ASP A 72 18.62 -19.42 -13.21
CA ASP A 72 19.17 -20.73 -13.55
C ASP A 72 18.94 -21.02 -15.04
N ALA A 73 19.79 -21.88 -15.63
CA ALA A 73 19.71 -22.24 -17.05
C ALA A 73 18.34 -22.82 -17.46
N ALA A 74 17.58 -23.37 -16.50
CA ALA A 74 16.22 -23.87 -16.70
C ALA A 74 15.16 -22.74 -16.79
N ASP A 75 15.45 -21.56 -16.24
CA ASP A 75 14.53 -20.41 -16.17
C ASP A 75 14.74 -19.40 -17.32
N VAL A 76 15.90 -19.45 -17.98
CA VAL A 76 16.23 -18.63 -19.16
C VAL A 76 15.21 -18.70 -20.31
N PRO A 77 14.62 -19.86 -20.66
CA PRO A 77 13.65 -19.95 -21.76
C PRO A 77 12.20 -19.62 -21.37
N LEU A 78 11.91 -19.24 -20.12
CA LEU A 78 10.54 -18.99 -19.66
C LEU A 78 9.94 -17.68 -20.20
N VAL A 79 10.77 -16.80 -20.77
CA VAL A 79 10.34 -15.50 -21.32
C VAL A 79 10.97 -15.30 -22.70
N ASP A 80 10.14 -15.30 -23.75
CA ASP A 80 10.57 -14.91 -25.09
C ASP A 80 10.55 -13.38 -25.21
N ARG A 81 11.75 -12.79 -25.30
CA ARG A 81 11.90 -11.34 -25.47
C ARG A 81 11.54 -10.85 -26.87
N ALA A 82 11.60 -11.70 -27.89
CA ALA A 82 11.22 -11.31 -29.25
C ALA A 82 9.71 -11.11 -29.37
N GLU A 83 8.93 -11.78 -28.52
CA GLU A 83 7.48 -11.58 -28.38
C GLU A 83 7.11 -10.51 -27.34
N GLY A 84 8.09 -9.98 -26.60
CA GLY A 84 7.87 -8.98 -25.57
C GLY A 84 7.57 -7.59 -26.15
N VAL A 85 6.54 -6.94 -25.61
CA VAL A 85 6.22 -5.54 -25.94
C VAL A 85 6.88 -4.62 -24.91
N ALA A 86 7.73 -3.70 -25.39
CA ALA A 86 8.31 -2.68 -24.52
C ALA A 86 7.19 -1.78 -23.97
N VAL A 87 7.10 -1.63 -22.65
CA VAL A 87 6.12 -0.75 -21.98
C VAL A 87 6.81 0.28 -21.10
N ALA A 88 6.23 1.48 -21.02
CA ALA A 88 6.68 2.57 -20.17
C ALA A 88 5.52 3.08 -19.30
N TRP A 89 5.83 3.47 -18.06
CA TRP A 89 4.86 4.13 -17.19
C TRP A 89 4.60 5.56 -17.67
N ARG A 90 3.34 5.89 -17.95
CA ARG A 90 2.88 7.23 -18.31
C ARG A 90 2.02 7.79 -17.17
N HIS A 91 2.44 8.92 -16.61
CA HIS A 91 1.72 9.56 -15.51
C HIS A 91 0.26 9.86 -15.91
N GLY A 92 -0.71 9.38 -15.11
CA GLY A 92 -2.14 9.53 -15.38
C GLY A 92 -2.76 8.50 -16.35
N PHE A 93 -1.94 7.71 -17.05
CA PHE A 93 -2.41 6.73 -18.06
C PHE A 93 -1.99 5.28 -17.77
N GLY A 94 -1.04 5.08 -16.84
CA GLY A 94 -0.54 3.78 -16.43
C GLY A 94 0.56 3.24 -17.35
N TRP A 95 0.77 1.92 -17.33
CA TRP A 95 1.69 1.23 -18.24
C TRP A 95 1.13 1.25 -19.67
N ARG A 96 1.90 1.74 -20.63
CA ARG A 96 1.56 1.80 -22.06
C ARG A 96 2.71 1.28 -22.89
N GLU A 97 2.44 0.84 -24.12
CA GLU A 97 3.53 0.48 -25.04
C GLU A 97 4.45 1.68 -25.21
N ALA A 98 5.76 1.45 -25.14
CA ALA A 98 6.76 2.52 -25.24
C ALA A 98 6.69 3.23 -26.60
N ASN A 99 6.14 2.55 -27.62
CA ASN A 99 5.91 3.06 -28.97
C ASN A 99 4.51 3.67 -29.18
N ASP A 100 3.60 3.59 -28.22
CA ASP A 100 2.34 4.34 -28.27
C ASP A 100 2.66 5.83 -28.08
N ALA A 101 2.62 6.57 -29.20
CA ALA A 101 2.77 8.02 -29.27
C ALA A 101 1.44 8.74 -28.96
#